data_AF-A0A0A9XVD2-F1
#
_entry.id   AF-A0A0A9XVD2-F1
#
_cell.length_a   1.000
_cell.length_b   1.000
_cell.length_c   1.000
_cell.angle_alpha   90.00
_cell.angle_beta   90.00
_cell.angle_gamma   90.00
#
_symmetry.space_group_name_H-M   'P 1'
#
loop_
_entity.id
_entity.type
_entity.pdbx_description
1 polymer ?
#
loop_
_entity_poly.entity_id
_entity_poly.type
_entity_poly.pdbx_seq_one_letter_code
_entity_poly.pdbx_strand_id
1 'polypeptide(L)'
;MWLVALLVASAVAVHHEDNSILSVVRPPDSPVPAAPFALDRVEPAPITKYEPNWSSLDGRPLPSWYDEAKIGIFIHWGVYSVPSYTSEWFWIDWKGKPSPNERYRKMIDNFMKNNYKPKFSYQDFAKEFTAEFFNASLWADIIENSGARYVVLT
;
A
#
# COMPACT_ATOMS: atom_id res chain seq x y z
N MET A 1 -20.53 -5.51 7.46
CA MET A 1 -19.32 -5.65 8.30
C MET A 1 -18.15 -5.82 7.34
N TRP A 2 -17.40 -4.75 7.10
CA TRP A 2 -16.29 -4.75 6.14
C TRP A 2 -15.01 -5.18 6.85
N LEU A 3 -14.37 -6.25 6.39
CA LEU A 3 -13.02 -6.63 6.84
C LEU A 3 -12.01 -5.88 5.98
N VAL A 4 -11.22 -5.01 6.62
CA VAL A 4 -10.00 -4.44 6.01
C VAL A 4 -8.85 -5.35 6.43
N ALA A 5 -8.29 -6.10 5.48
CA ALA A 5 -7.04 -6.81 5.70
C ALA A 5 -5.88 -5.80 5.60
N LEU A 6 -5.25 -5.51 6.74
CA LEU A 6 -4.05 -4.67 6.80
C LEU A 6 -2.84 -5.53 6.45
N LEU A 7 -2.26 -5.33 5.27
CA LEU A 7 -0.98 -5.94 4.91
C LEU A 7 0.13 -4.94 5.20
N VAL A 8 0.85 -5.14 6.30
CA VAL A 8 2.10 -4.41 6.59
C VAL A 8 3.21 -5.13 5.85
N ALA A 9 3.61 -4.61 4.69
CA ALA A 9 4.80 -5.09 3.99
C ALA A 9 6.05 -4.49 4.64
N SER A 10 6.53 -5.11 5.72
CA SER A 10 7.92 -4.91 6.16
C SER A 10 8.81 -5.76 5.24
N ALA A 11 9.52 -5.12 4.33
CA ALA A 11 10.51 -5.80 3.50
C ALA A 11 11.74 -6.17 4.36
N VAL A 12 11.66 -7.27 5.09
CA VAL A 12 12.85 -7.95 5.61
C VAL A 12 13.27 -8.94 4.53
N ALA A 13 14.39 -8.66 3.88
CA ALA A 13 15.06 -9.63 3.03
C ALA A 13 15.59 -10.78 3.90
N VAL A 14 14.76 -11.79 4.15
CA VAL A 14 15.20 -13.06 4.69
C VAL A 14 15.79 -13.85 3.53
N HIS A 15 17.12 -13.97 3.53
CA HIS A 15 17.85 -14.86 2.65
C HIS A 15 17.56 -16.30 3.10
N HIS A 16 16.55 -16.91 2.50
CA HIS A 16 16.36 -18.35 2.55
C HIS A 16 15.99 -18.83 1.15
N GLU A 17 16.91 -19.58 0.54
CA GLU A 17 16.72 -20.25 -0.73
C GLU A 17 15.63 -21.31 -0.55
N ASP A 18 14.40 -20.96 -0.87
CA ASP A 18 13.35 -21.95 -1.13
C ASP A 18 12.69 -21.58 -2.46
N ASN A 19 13.24 -22.15 -3.53
CA ASN A 19 12.81 -21.96 -4.93
C ASN A 19 11.44 -22.59 -5.23
N SER A 20 10.67 -23.02 -4.23
CA SER A 20 9.35 -23.61 -4.42
C SER A 20 8.28 -22.60 -4.87
N ILE A 21 8.48 -21.30 -4.62
CA ILE A 21 7.53 -20.23 -5.02
C ILE A 21 7.75 -19.77 -6.48
N LEU A 22 8.91 -20.04 -7.07
CA LEU A 22 9.24 -19.64 -8.45
C LEU A 22 8.57 -20.53 -9.52
N SER A 23 7.86 -21.58 -9.13
CA SER A 23 7.15 -22.47 -10.07
C SER A 23 5.77 -21.95 -10.51
N VAL A 24 5.30 -20.82 -9.96
CA VAL A 24 4.04 -20.17 -10.36
C VAL A 24 4.29 -18.97 -11.28
N VAL A 25 5.41 -18.95 -12.00
CA VAL A 25 5.59 -18.01 -13.12
C VAL A 25 4.94 -18.64 -14.34
N ARG A 26 3.77 -18.12 -14.74
CA ARG A 26 3.13 -18.52 -15.99
C ARG A 26 4.09 -18.22 -17.16
N PRO A 27 4.19 -19.11 -18.16
CA PRO A 27 4.94 -18.82 -19.39
C PRO A 27 4.49 -17.49 -20.00
N PRO A 28 5.41 -16.69 -20.56
CA PRO A 28 5.13 -15.34 -21.07
C PRO A 28 4.04 -15.28 -22.15
N ASP A 29 3.73 -16.40 -22.80
CA ASP A 29 2.73 -16.52 -23.86
C ASP A 29 1.44 -17.24 -23.43
N SER A 30 1.24 -17.47 -22.13
CA SER A 30 -0.02 -18.06 -21.66
C SER A 30 -1.14 -17.02 -21.80
N PRO A 31 -2.24 -17.33 -22.51
CA PRO A 31 -3.36 -16.39 -22.59
C PRO A 31 -3.82 -16.06 -21.18
N VAL A 32 -3.84 -14.78 -20.84
CA VAL A 32 -4.50 -14.29 -19.62
C VAL A 32 -5.93 -14.83 -19.70
N PRO A 33 -6.38 -15.69 -18.77
CA PRO A 33 -7.76 -16.12 -18.77
C PRO A 33 -8.58 -14.85 -18.73
N ALA A 34 -9.44 -14.67 -19.74
CA ALA A 34 -10.37 -13.56 -19.76
C ALA A 34 -11.04 -13.52 -18.38
N ALA A 35 -11.00 -12.37 -17.72
CA ALA A 35 -11.67 -12.18 -16.45
C ALA A 35 -13.08 -12.80 -16.60
N PRO A 36 -13.48 -13.77 -15.76
CA PRO A 36 -14.68 -14.59 -15.99
C PRO A 36 -15.99 -13.79 -15.92
N PHE A 37 -15.88 -12.48 -15.74
CA PHE A 37 -16.97 -11.53 -15.74
C PHE A 37 -16.62 -10.48 -16.78
N ALA A 38 -17.29 -10.57 -17.93
CA ALA A 38 -17.50 -9.39 -18.74
C ALA A 38 -18.03 -8.31 -17.80
N LEU A 39 -17.34 -7.18 -17.71
CA LEU A 39 -17.94 -5.98 -17.15
C LEU A 39 -19.15 -5.72 -18.05
N ASP A 40 -20.34 -6.17 -17.63
CA ASP A 40 -21.59 -5.76 -18.22
C ASP A 40 -21.47 -4.24 -18.32
N ARG A 41 -21.58 -3.71 -19.55
CA ARG A 41 -21.43 -2.28 -19.80
C ARG A 41 -22.48 -1.57 -18.96
N VAL A 42 -22.07 -1.08 -17.80
CA VAL A 42 -22.87 -0.15 -17.01
C VAL A 42 -22.98 1.07 -17.89
N GLU A 43 -24.18 1.29 -18.45
CA GLU A 43 -24.50 2.52 -19.17
C GLU A 43 -24.04 3.72 -18.32
N PRO A 44 -23.19 4.61 -18.84
CA PRO A 44 -22.65 5.70 -18.05
C PRO A 44 -23.84 6.53 -17.53
N ALA A 45 -23.90 6.70 -16.21
CA ALA A 45 -24.87 7.60 -15.60
C ALA A 45 -24.79 8.98 -16.31
N PRO A 46 -25.92 9.67 -16.53
CA PRO A 46 -25.92 10.97 -17.18
C PRO A 46 -24.89 11.88 -16.51
N ILE A 47 -24.09 12.58 -17.32
CA ILE A 47 -23.04 13.48 -16.83
C ILE A 47 -23.73 14.69 -16.19
N THR A 48 -24.10 14.55 -14.93
CA THR A 48 -24.59 15.66 -14.11
C THR A 48 -23.36 16.43 -13.64
N LYS A 49 -23.21 17.66 -14.09
CA LYS A 49 -22.14 18.53 -13.58
C LYS A 49 -22.43 18.84 -12.11
N TYR A 50 -21.50 18.51 -11.22
CA TYR A 50 -21.61 18.83 -9.81
C TYR A 50 -21.20 20.28 -9.55
N GLU A 51 -21.96 20.95 -8.69
CA GLU A 51 -21.62 22.26 -8.16
C GLU A 51 -20.80 22.11 -6.87
N PRO A 52 -19.91 23.05 -6.51
CA PRO A 52 -19.05 22.96 -5.32
C PRO A 52 -19.82 23.30 -4.02
N ASN A 53 -20.97 22.67 -3.81
CA ASN A 53 -21.77 22.78 -2.60
C ASN A 53 -22.27 21.41 -2.14
N TRP A 54 -22.50 21.26 -0.83
CA TRP A 54 -22.87 19.97 -0.22
C TRP A 54 -24.13 19.35 -0.82
N SER A 55 -25.17 20.16 -1.07
CA SER A 55 -26.42 19.68 -1.68
C SER A 55 -26.18 18.98 -3.02
N SER A 56 -25.30 19.53 -3.86
CA SER A 56 -24.92 18.90 -5.13
C SER A 56 -24.01 17.68 -4.97
N LEU A 57 -23.03 17.73 -4.05
CA LEU A 57 -22.04 16.67 -3.88
C LEU A 57 -22.58 15.44 -3.15
N ASP A 58 -23.55 15.61 -2.25
CA ASP A 58 -24.18 14.51 -1.51
C ASP A 58 -25.20 13.76 -2.37
N GLY A 59 -25.68 14.36 -3.46
CA GLY A 59 -26.50 13.70 -4.47
C GLY A 59 -25.74 12.74 -5.39
N ARG A 60 -24.43 12.56 -5.19
CA ARG A 60 -23.60 11.63 -5.98
C ARG A 60 -23.95 10.18 -5.64
N PRO A 61 -24.37 9.35 -6.62
CA PRO A 61 -24.59 7.94 -6.35
C PRO A 61 -23.25 7.24 -6.08
N LEU A 62 -23.28 6.20 -5.24
CA LEU A 62 -22.16 5.28 -5.09
C LEU A 62 -21.94 4.55 -6.43
N PRO A 63 -20.73 4.57 -7.01
CA PRO A 63 -20.45 3.82 -8.23
C PRO A 63 -20.68 2.32 -8.03
N SER A 64 -21.38 1.66 -8.96
CA SER A 64 -21.75 0.24 -8.84
C SER A 64 -20.53 -0.65 -8.69
N TRP A 65 -19.44 -0.38 -9.42
CA TRP A 65 -18.19 -1.13 -9.32
C TRP A 65 -17.63 -1.14 -7.89
N TYR A 66 -17.75 -0.04 -7.14
CA TYR A 66 -17.21 0.06 -5.79
C TYR A 66 -18.09 -0.71 -4.80
N ASP A 67 -19.42 -0.64 -4.99
CA ASP A 67 -20.32 -1.48 -4.21
C ASP A 67 -20.04 -2.96 -4.51
N GLU A 68 -19.94 -3.37 -5.76
CA GLU A 68 -19.72 -4.77 -6.19
C GLU A 68 -18.35 -5.33 -5.81
N ALA A 69 -17.31 -4.50 -5.72
CA ALA A 69 -15.94 -4.93 -5.48
C ALA A 69 -15.74 -5.68 -4.15
N LYS A 70 -16.44 -5.22 -3.09
CA LYS A 70 -16.45 -5.71 -1.69
C LYS A 70 -15.10 -5.78 -0.93
N ILE A 71 -13.99 -6.12 -1.59
CA ILE A 71 -12.66 -6.29 -1.00
C ILE A 71 -11.66 -5.49 -1.83
N GLY A 72 -10.82 -4.71 -1.14
CA GLY A 72 -9.67 -4.04 -1.72
C GLY A 72 -8.46 -4.08 -0.80
N ILE A 73 -7.29 -3.77 -1.35
CA ILE A 73 -6.01 -3.74 -0.64
C ILE A 73 -5.53 -2.29 -0.53
N PHE A 74 -5.09 -1.90 0.67
CA PHE A 74 -4.47 -0.60 0.91
C PHE A 74 -3.01 -0.81 1.32
N ILE A 75 -2.09 -0.20 0.58
CA ILE A 75 -0.65 -0.31 0.81
C ILE A 75 -0.11 1.01 1.37
N HIS A 76 0.45 0.93 2.58
CA HIS A 76 1.23 2.01 3.18
C HIS A 76 2.70 1.78 2.86
N TRP A 77 3.20 2.46 1.82
CA TRP A 77 4.59 2.31 1.39
C TRP A 77 5.16 3.65 0.95
N GLY A 78 6.25 4.07 1.59
CA GLY A 78 6.91 5.33 1.28
C GLY A 78 8.23 5.47 2.01
N VAL A 79 8.72 6.71 2.14
CA VAL A 79 10.02 7.00 2.79
C VAL A 79 10.08 6.48 4.23
N TYR A 80 8.96 6.47 4.95
CA TYR A 80 8.86 5.89 6.30
C TYR A 80 9.11 4.38 6.35
N SER A 81 8.97 3.68 5.21
CA SER A 81 9.23 2.24 5.11
C SER A 81 10.72 1.92 5.05
N VAL A 82 11.58 2.87 4.67
CA VAL A 82 13.05 2.69 4.59
C VAL A 82 13.65 2.18 5.90
N PRO A 83 13.42 2.83 7.07
CA PRO A 83 13.95 2.31 8.33
C PRO A 83 13.32 0.97 8.75
N SER A 84 12.18 0.58 8.17
CA SER A 84 11.44 -0.64 8.52
C SER A 84 11.26 -0.82 10.04
N TYR A 85 10.97 0.28 10.72
CA TYR A 85 10.92 0.36 12.17
C TYR A 85 9.62 1.04 12.62
N THR A 86 8.99 0.43 13.63
CA THR A 86 7.70 0.83 14.21
C THR A 86 6.51 0.90 13.23
N SER A 87 6.29 2.02 12.56
CA SER A 87 5.08 2.31 11.77
C SER A 87 5.27 3.45 10.77
N GLU A 88 4.23 3.76 9.98
CA GLU A 88 4.19 4.89 9.05
C GLU A 88 4.31 6.27 9.75
N TRP A 89 4.02 6.33 11.05
CA TRP A 89 4.14 7.54 11.87
C TRP A 89 5.57 7.83 12.34
N PHE A 90 6.56 7.05 11.89
CA PHE A 90 7.95 7.14 12.33
C PHE A 90 8.49 8.57 12.42
N TRP A 91 8.19 9.43 11.44
CA TRP A 91 8.59 10.83 11.47
C TRP A 91 8.07 11.60 12.69
N ILE A 92 6.77 11.48 13.00
CA ILE A 92 6.18 12.17 14.15
C ILE A 92 6.75 11.61 15.46
N ASP A 93 6.89 10.29 15.54
CA ASP A 93 7.39 9.62 16.74
C ASP A 93 8.86 9.98 17.03
N TRP A 94 9.66 10.22 15.98
CA TRP A 94 11.06 10.57 16.10
C TRP A 94 11.33 12.08 16.22
N LYS A 95 10.71 12.90 15.35
CA LYS A 95 11.04 14.33 15.18
C LYS A 95 9.88 15.29 15.38
N GLY A 96 8.64 14.81 15.30
CA GLY A 96 7.45 15.64 15.42
C GLY A 96 7.07 15.86 16.88
N LYS A 97 5.93 15.30 17.28
CA LYS A 97 5.45 15.31 18.67
C LYS A 97 5.69 13.91 19.25
N PRO A 98 6.80 13.68 19.96
CA PRO A 98 7.12 12.35 20.44
C PRO A 98 6.03 11.84 21.38
N SER A 99 5.81 10.53 21.33
CA SER A 99 4.87 9.84 22.23
C SER A 99 5.14 10.21 23.69
N PRO A 100 4.10 10.38 24.53
CA PRO A 100 4.28 10.55 25.98
C PRO A 100 4.91 9.32 26.63
N ASN A 101 4.99 8.18 25.93
CA ASN A 101 5.67 6.99 26.38
C ASN A 101 7.20 7.12 26.22
N GLU A 102 7.89 7.38 27.33
CA GLU A 102 9.34 7.57 27.35
C GLU A 102 10.13 6.34 26.85
N ARG A 103 9.66 5.12 27.20
CA ARG A 103 10.30 3.88 26.76
C ARG A 103 10.27 3.76 25.24
N TYR A 104 9.13 4.08 24.63
CA TYR A 104 8.95 4.05 23.18
C TYR A 104 9.85 5.08 22.48
N ARG A 105 9.92 6.31 23.00
CA ARG A 105 10.83 7.33 22.47
C ARG A 105 12.30 6.90 22.55
N LYS A 106 12.74 6.37 23.70
CA LYS A 106 14.11 5.87 23.88
C LYS A 106 14.44 4.74 22.91
N MET A 107 13.47 3.88 22.60
CA MET A 107 13.65 2.79 21.63
C MET A 107 13.95 3.34 20.23
N ILE A 108 13.18 4.32 19.75
CA ILE A 108 13.42 4.97 18.46
C ILE A 108 14.73 5.76 18.45
N ASP A 109 15.02 6.52 19.50
CA ASP A 109 16.27 7.28 19.62
C ASP A 109 17.50 6.35 19.57
N ASN A 110 17.44 5.21 20.26
CA ASN A 110 18.53 4.23 20.25
C ASN A 110 18.65 3.53 18.90
N PHE A 111 17.53 3.18 18.25
CA PHE A 111 17.54 2.64 16.89
C PHE A 111 18.23 3.60 15.94
N MET A 112 17.89 4.90 15.98
CA MET A 112 18.51 5.89 15.11
C MET A 112 20.00 6.10 15.38
N LYS A 113 20.41 6.11 16.65
CA LYS A 113 21.83 6.24 17.02
C LYS A 113 22.68 5.05 16.59
N ASN A 114 22.11 3.84 16.62
CA ASN A 114 22.86 2.62 16.35
C ASN A 114 22.95 2.29 14.86
N ASN A 115 21.99 2.74 14.04
CA ASN A 115 21.89 2.36 12.63
C ASN A 115 22.22 3.49 11.65
N TYR A 116 22.17 4.76 12.09
CA TYR A 116 22.38 5.90 11.20
C TYR A 116 23.44 6.86 11.72
N LYS A 117 24.14 7.51 10.78
CA LYS A 117 25.22 8.46 11.08
C LYS A 117 24.73 9.64 11.94
N PRO A 118 25.61 10.27 12.72
CA PRO A 118 25.28 11.49 13.42
C PRO A 118 24.72 12.56 12.45
N LYS A 119 23.72 13.32 12.93
CA LYS A 119 23.01 14.36 12.16
C LYS A 119 22.17 13.85 10.98
N PHE A 120 21.88 12.55 10.90
CA PHE A 120 20.90 12.02 9.94
C PHE A 120 19.53 12.68 10.14
N SER A 121 18.94 13.14 9.04
CA SER A 121 17.59 13.70 8.98
C SER A 121 16.63 12.70 8.37
N TYR A 122 15.32 12.88 8.56
CA TYR A 122 14.35 11.99 7.92
C TYR A 122 14.34 12.14 6.40
N GLN A 123 14.65 13.32 5.88
CA GLN A 123 14.78 13.58 4.45
C GLN A 123 15.94 12.78 3.83
N ASP A 124 16.96 12.41 4.62
CA ASP A 124 18.04 11.58 4.11
C ASP A 124 17.56 10.18 3.70
N PHE A 125 16.49 9.65 4.31
CA PHE A 125 15.86 8.39 3.88
C PHE A 125 15.32 8.43 2.46
N ALA A 126 14.95 9.61 1.94
CA ALA A 126 14.40 9.71 0.58
C ALA A 126 15.39 9.22 -0.48
N LYS A 127 16.70 9.33 -0.22
CA LYS A 127 17.75 8.83 -1.11
C LYS A 127 17.90 7.31 -1.07
N GLU A 128 17.47 6.70 0.02
CA GLU A 128 17.54 5.25 0.27
C GLU A 128 16.22 4.55 -0.13
N PHE A 129 15.15 5.31 -0.36
CA PHE A 129 13.89 4.79 -0.91
C PHE A 129 14.02 4.55 -2.43
N THR A 130 14.77 3.51 -2.81
CA THR A 130 15.10 3.19 -4.20
C THR A 130 14.08 2.27 -4.87
N ALA A 131 13.30 1.52 -4.07
CA ALA A 131 12.36 0.53 -4.57
C ALA A 131 13.00 -0.51 -5.52
N GLU A 132 14.25 -0.90 -5.26
CA GLU A 132 15.08 -1.68 -6.20
C GLU A 132 14.46 -3.03 -6.63
N PHE A 133 13.67 -3.66 -5.76
CA PHE A 133 12.97 -4.93 -6.04
C PHE A 133 11.49 -4.76 -6.36
N PHE A 134 11.02 -3.52 -6.56
CA PHE A 134 9.63 -3.27 -6.89
C PHE A 134 9.29 -3.76 -8.30
N ASN A 135 8.26 -4.59 -8.38
CA ASN A 135 7.70 -5.08 -9.63
C ASN A 135 6.18 -4.89 -9.59
N ALA A 136 5.70 -3.88 -10.33
CA ALA A 136 4.28 -3.53 -10.37
C ALA A 136 3.41 -4.66 -10.93
N SER A 137 3.90 -5.40 -11.93
CA SER A 137 3.16 -6.53 -12.52
C SER A 137 3.01 -7.67 -11.52
N LEU A 138 4.09 -8.03 -10.82
CA LEU A 138 4.04 -9.05 -9.77
C LEU A 138 3.06 -8.66 -8.65
N TRP A 139 3.07 -7.38 -8.25
CA TRP A 139 2.12 -6.89 -7.24
C TRP A 139 0.68 -6.97 -7.74
N ALA A 140 0.41 -6.54 -8.98
CA ALA A 140 -0.92 -6.63 -9.57
C ALA A 140 -1.39 -8.09 -9.63
N ASP A 141 -0.52 -9.02 -10.06
CA ASP A 141 -0.82 -10.45 -10.11
C ASP A 141 -1.17 -11.01 -8.73
N ILE A 142 -0.38 -10.68 -7.69
CA ILE A 142 -0.64 -11.13 -6.32
C ILE A 142 -1.96 -10.55 -5.79
N ILE A 143 -2.21 -9.26 -6.02
CA ILE A 143 -3.42 -8.56 -5.59
C ILE A 143 -4.66 -9.16 -6.27
N GLU A 144 -4.61 -9.38 -7.58
CA GLU A 144 -5.70 -10.02 -8.31
C GLU A 144 -5.96 -11.44 -7.80
N ASN A 145 -4.90 -12.23 -7.61
CA ASN A 145 -5.00 -13.60 -7.10
C ASN A 145 -5.50 -13.68 -5.65
N SER A 146 -5.38 -12.60 -4.88
CA SER A 146 -5.98 -12.52 -3.53
C SER A 146 -7.51 -12.38 -3.55
N GLY A 147 -8.09 -12.07 -4.72
CA GLY A 147 -9.52 -11.78 -4.88
C GLY A 147 -9.90 -10.32 -4.64
N ALA A 148 -8.94 -9.46 -4.29
CA ALA A 148 -9.17 -8.02 -4.21
C ALA A 148 -9.59 -7.44 -5.57
N ARG A 149 -10.49 -6.47 -5.54
CA ARG A 149 -11.08 -5.84 -6.74
C ARG A 149 -10.68 -4.38 -6.94
N TYR A 150 -9.97 -3.81 -5.97
CA TYR A 150 -9.33 -2.51 -6.08
C TYR A 150 -8.11 -2.41 -5.17
N VAL A 151 -7.19 -1.50 -5.50
CA VAL A 151 -5.99 -1.19 -4.72
C VAL A 151 -5.86 0.31 -4.51
N VAL A 152 -5.39 0.71 -3.33
CA VAL A 152 -5.01 2.09 -3.02
C VAL A 152 -3.56 2.10 -2.51
N LEU A 153 -2.76 3.02 -3.05
CA LEU A 153 -1.36 3.25 -2.65
C LEU A 153 -1.26 4.65 -2.04
N THR A 154 -0.54 4.79 -0.93
CA THR A 154 -0.30 6.08 -0.23
C THR A 154 0.86 6.86 -0.81
#